data_AF-A0AAJ0ZPV7-F1
#
_entry.id   AF-A0AAJ0ZPV7-F1
#
_cell.length_a   1.000
_cell.length_b   1.000
_cell.length_c   1.000
_cell.angle_alpha   90.00
_cell.angle_beta   90.00
_cell.angle_gamma   90.00
#
_symmetry.space_group_name_H-M   'P 1'
#
loop_
_entity.id
_entity.type
_entity.pdbx_description
1 polymer ?
#
loop_
_entity_poly.entity_id
_entity_poly.type
_entity_poly.pdbx_seq_one_letter_code
_entity_poly.pdbx_strand_id
1 'polypeptide(L)'
;MIDPQEIEDIESLESQLLGKGMSINDMVRHYAKLLLELVQNGKLKNISDEKLQEMAGYLKQAIVPGTLESNESLRQESFLKLWPMEKTYRESDPACSALARSVICCFGNESDWLRDGSGEETPLFYFYLYLKNLDPDAAQVFFEHFRKL
;
A
#
# COMPACT_ATOMS: atom_id res chain seq x y z
N MET A 1 -9.53 14.50 0.21
CA MET A 1 -9.61 14.96 -1.20
C MET A 1 -8.18 15.14 -1.66
N ILE A 2 -7.82 14.57 -2.81
CA ILE A 2 -6.52 14.81 -3.43
C ILE A 2 -6.68 16.10 -4.24
N ASP A 3 -5.78 17.06 -4.05
CA ASP A 3 -5.82 18.31 -4.81
C ASP A 3 -5.09 18.16 -6.16
N PRO A 4 -5.31 19.07 -7.12
CA PRO A 4 -4.70 18.96 -8.45
C PRO A 4 -3.16 18.93 -8.43
N GLN A 5 -2.53 19.61 -7.49
CA GLN A 5 -1.06 19.63 -7.40
C GLN A 5 -0.53 18.26 -6.95
N GLU A 6 -1.22 17.61 -6.01
CA GLU A 6 -0.87 16.26 -5.58
C GLU A 6 -1.01 15.23 -6.72
N ILE A 7 -1.98 15.41 -7.62
CA ILE A 7 -2.13 14.56 -8.81
C ILE A 7 -0.91 14.73 -9.74
N GLU A 8 -0.57 15.98 -10.09
CA GLU A 8 0.60 16.27 -10.93
C GLU A 8 1.90 15.73 -10.31
N ASP A 9 2.05 15.85 -8.99
CA ASP A 9 3.20 15.33 -8.25
C ASP A 9 3.30 13.79 -8.33
N ILE A 10 2.16 13.09 -8.30
CA ILE A 10 2.10 11.61 -8.44
C ILE A 10 2.43 11.20 -9.88
N GLU A 11 1.84 11.85 -10.89
CA GLU A 11 2.09 11.56 -12.31
C GLU A 11 3.58 11.78 -12.66
N SER A 12 4.17 12.86 -12.13
CA SER A 12 5.60 13.15 -12.29
C SER A 12 6.47 12.08 -11.62
N LEU A 13 6.10 11.63 -10.42
CA LEU A 13 6.81 10.57 -9.71
C LEU A 13 6.69 9.23 -10.45
N GLU A 14 5.49 8.87 -10.91
CA GLU A 14 5.22 7.66 -11.68
C GLU A 14 6.07 7.60 -12.94
N SER A 15 6.07 8.68 -13.73
CA SER A 15 6.89 8.82 -14.93
C SER A 15 8.39 8.62 -14.64
N GLN A 16 8.89 9.14 -13.52
CA GLN A 16 10.28 8.98 -13.11
C GLN A 16 10.62 7.52 -12.74
N LEU A 17 9.75 6.86 -11.98
CA LEU A 17 9.95 5.47 -11.56
C LEU A 17 9.90 4.53 -12.77
N LEU A 18 8.94 4.74 -13.67
CA LEU A 18 8.85 3.99 -14.93
C LEU A 18 10.05 4.26 -15.84
N GLY A 19 10.51 5.52 -15.94
CA GLY A 19 11.71 5.88 -16.68
C GLY A 19 12.99 5.20 -16.16
N LYS A 20 13.02 4.80 -14.89
CA LYS A 20 14.08 3.98 -14.27
C LYS A 20 13.88 2.47 -14.46
N GLY A 21 12.80 2.05 -15.10
CA GLY A 21 12.46 0.65 -15.31
C GLY A 21 11.91 -0.06 -14.07
N MET A 22 11.34 0.68 -13.12
CA MET A 22 10.73 0.07 -11.93
C MET A 22 9.48 -0.74 -12.31
N SER A 23 9.43 -2.00 -11.89
CA SER A 23 8.25 -2.84 -12.09
C SER A 23 7.12 -2.50 -11.11
N ILE A 24 5.88 -2.83 -11.47
CA ILE A 24 4.74 -2.68 -10.54
C ILE A 24 4.97 -3.48 -9.25
N ASN A 25 5.49 -4.70 -9.34
CA ASN A 25 5.79 -5.51 -8.15
C ASN A 25 6.83 -4.84 -7.24
N ASP A 26 7.83 -4.14 -7.80
CA ASP A 26 8.78 -3.38 -7.00
C ASP A 26 8.13 -2.17 -6.32
N MET A 27 7.24 -1.45 -7.02
CA MET A 27 6.45 -0.38 -6.41
C MET A 27 5.59 -0.90 -5.24
N VAL A 28 4.91 -2.04 -5.44
CA VAL A 28 4.12 -2.72 -4.39
C VAL A 28 4.99 -3.06 -3.18
N ARG A 29 6.20 -3.63 -3.39
CA ARG A 29 7.13 -3.93 -2.28
C ARG A 29 7.61 -2.69 -1.56
N HIS A 30 7.92 -1.62 -2.29
CA HIS A 30 8.33 -0.36 -1.69
C HIS A 30 7.21 0.27 -0.86
N TYR A 31 5.98 0.19 -1.35
CA TYR A 31 4.81 0.60 -0.59
C TYR A 31 4.64 -0.24 0.69
N ALA A 32 4.81 -1.56 0.61
CA ALA A 32 4.78 -2.43 1.79
C ALA A 32 5.87 -2.10 2.81
N LYS A 33 7.10 -1.77 2.35
CA LYS A 33 8.20 -1.31 3.22
C LYS A 33 7.85 0.00 3.91
N LEU A 34 7.32 0.98 3.18
CA LEU A 34 6.88 2.26 3.73
C LEU A 34 5.82 2.07 4.83
N LEU A 35 4.79 1.26 4.58
CA LEU A 35 3.77 0.96 5.59
C LEU A 35 4.36 0.29 6.82
N LEU A 36 5.30 -0.63 6.64
CA LEU A 36 5.96 -1.31 7.76
C LEU A 36 6.79 -0.33 8.60
N GLU A 37 7.49 0.61 7.96
CA GLU A 37 8.22 1.69 8.65
C GLU A 37 7.28 2.58 9.47
N LEU A 38 6.11 2.94 8.93
CA LEU A 38 5.11 3.74 9.64
C LEU A 38 4.57 3.02 10.89
N VAL A 39 4.33 1.71 10.76
CA VAL A 39 3.93 0.85 11.89
C VAL A 39 5.03 0.80 12.96
N GLN A 40 6.28 0.55 12.55
CA GLN A 40 7.41 0.40 13.47
C GLN A 40 7.80 1.71 14.18
N ASN A 41 7.63 2.84 13.50
CA ASN A 41 7.96 4.16 14.05
C ASN A 41 6.83 4.77 14.90
N GLY A 42 5.76 4.02 15.16
CA GLY A 42 4.64 4.48 16.01
C GLY A 42 3.90 5.70 15.44
N LYS A 43 3.89 5.84 14.11
CA LYS A 43 3.22 6.97 13.44
C LYS A 43 1.70 6.79 13.44
N LEU A 44 1.22 5.56 13.43
CA LEU A 44 -0.21 5.20 13.36
C LEU A 44 -0.85 5.11 14.76
N LYS A 45 -0.82 6.22 15.52
CA LYS A 45 -1.21 6.26 16.95
C LYS A 45 -2.67 5.92 17.26
N ASN A 46 -3.55 6.01 16.26
CA ASN A 46 -4.98 5.78 16.42
C ASN A 46 -5.37 4.30 16.30
N ILE A 47 -4.41 3.40 16.09
CA ILE A 47 -4.62 1.97 15.93
C ILE A 47 -3.95 1.25 17.10
N SER A 48 -4.61 0.23 17.66
CA SER A 48 -4.05 -0.53 18.77
C SER A 48 -2.80 -1.31 18.36
N ASP A 49 -1.87 -1.48 19.31
CA ASP A 49 -0.62 -2.22 19.08
C ASP A 49 -0.87 -3.65 18.57
N GLU A 50 -1.90 -4.32 19.06
CA GLU A 50 -2.28 -5.67 18.61
C GLU A 50 -2.56 -5.70 17.09
N LYS A 51 -3.38 -4.77 16.61
CA LYS A 51 -3.73 -4.64 15.19
C LYS A 51 -2.52 -4.22 14.36
N LEU A 52 -1.69 -3.32 14.89
CA LEU A 52 -0.45 -2.90 14.24
C LEU A 52 0.53 -4.08 14.07
N GLN A 53 0.68 -4.94 15.09
CA GLN A 53 1.52 -6.14 15.00
C GLN A 53 0.96 -7.15 14.01
N GLU A 54 -0.36 -7.34 13.96
CA GLU A 54 -1.00 -8.18 12.96
C GLU A 54 -0.71 -7.69 11.53
N MET A 55 -0.90 -6.39 11.27
CA MET A 55 -0.60 -5.77 9.98
C MET A 55 0.88 -5.85 9.60
N ALA A 56 1.78 -5.65 10.57
CA ALA A 56 3.22 -5.83 10.36
C ALA A 56 3.58 -7.26 9.93
N GLY A 57 2.85 -8.27 10.41
CA GLY A 57 2.98 -9.66 9.99
C GLY A 57 2.74 -9.84 8.49
N TYR A 58 1.62 -9.30 7.99
CA TYR A 58 1.29 -9.32 6.56
C TYR A 58 2.30 -8.54 5.71
N LEU A 59 2.68 -7.33 6.14
CA LEU A 59 3.64 -6.49 5.42
C LEU A 59 5.00 -7.18 5.27
N LYS A 60 5.49 -7.86 6.32
CA LYS A 60 6.73 -8.64 6.25
C LYS A 60 6.65 -9.75 5.20
N GLN A 61 5.50 -10.39 5.01
CA GLN A 61 5.32 -11.41 3.99
C GLN A 61 5.32 -10.82 2.58
N ALA A 62 4.64 -9.69 2.38
CA ALA A 62 4.55 -8.99 1.10
C ALA A 62 5.91 -8.51 0.56
N ILE A 63 6.83 -8.14 1.46
CA ILE A 63 8.16 -7.62 1.08
C ILE A 63 9.11 -8.74 0.60
N VAL A 64 8.83 -10.01 0.95
CA VAL A 64 9.71 -11.14 0.58
C VAL A 64 9.73 -11.34 -0.94
N PRO A 65 10.92 -11.36 -1.59
CA PRO A 65 11.02 -11.64 -3.02
C PRO A 65 10.37 -12.98 -3.39
N GLY A 66 9.63 -13.03 -4.49
CA GLY A 66 8.90 -14.22 -4.94
C GLY A 66 7.50 -14.36 -4.38
N THR A 67 7.13 -13.65 -3.31
CA THR A 67 5.76 -13.66 -2.77
C THR A 67 4.74 -13.20 -3.83
N LEU A 68 5.00 -12.05 -4.47
CA LEU A 68 4.08 -11.46 -5.45
C LEU A 68 4.07 -12.22 -6.78
N GLU A 69 5.23 -12.74 -7.18
CA GLU A 69 5.45 -13.39 -8.48
C GLU A 69 4.92 -14.83 -8.52
N SER A 70 5.09 -15.57 -7.41
CA SER A 70 5.04 -17.03 -7.46
C SER A 70 4.26 -17.70 -6.33
N ASN A 71 3.90 -16.96 -5.27
CA ASN A 71 3.18 -17.53 -4.14
C ASN A 71 1.69 -17.16 -4.14
N GLU A 72 0.98 -17.62 -5.17
CA GLU A 72 -0.45 -17.32 -5.34
C GLU A 72 -1.29 -17.74 -4.13
N SER A 73 -1.02 -18.92 -3.55
CA SER A 73 -1.73 -19.42 -2.38
C SER A 73 -1.63 -18.47 -1.19
N LEU A 74 -0.44 -17.95 -0.89
CA LEU A 74 -0.25 -17.01 0.23
C LEU A 74 -0.96 -15.67 -0.03
N ARG A 75 -0.92 -15.16 -1.28
CA ARG A 75 -1.62 -13.92 -1.64
C ARG A 75 -3.13 -14.09 -1.50
N GLN A 76 -3.68 -15.19 -2.02
CA GLN A 76 -5.10 -15.50 -1.90
C GLN A 76 -5.53 -15.65 -0.42
N GLU A 77 -4.75 -16.36 0.39
CA GLU A 77 -5.02 -16.47 1.84
C GLU A 77 -5.00 -15.10 2.52
N SER A 78 -4.04 -14.25 2.15
CA SER A 78 -3.94 -12.89 2.68
C SER A 78 -5.16 -12.05 2.30
N PHE A 79 -5.62 -12.12 1.05
CA PHE A 79 -6.86 -11.46 0.63
C PHE A 79 -8.09 -11.96 1.41
N LEU A 80 -8.21 -13.28 1.62
CA LEU A 80 -9.32 -13.88 2.34
C LEU A 80 -9.40 -13.43 3.81
N LYS A 81 -8.27 -13.07 4.43
CA LYS A 81 -8.22 -12.56 5.81
C LYS A 81 -8.38 -11.05 5.89
N LEU A 82 -7.69 -10.31 5.03
CA LEU A 82 -7.64 -8.85 5.07
C LEU A 82 -8.94 -8.19 4.60
N TRP A 83 -9.61 -8.74 3.59
CA TRP A 83 -10.86 -8.14 3.09
C TRP A 83 -12.00 -8.14 4.11
N PRO A 84 -12.28 -9.26 4.81
CA PRO A 84 -13.25 -9.24 5.91
C PRO A 84 -12.86 -8.25 7.01
N MET A 85 -11.58 -8.19 7.36
CA MET A 85 -11.07 -7.29 8.39
C MET A 85 -11.31 -5.81 8.04
N GLU A 86 -10.95 -5.42 6.82
CA GLU A 86 -11.24 -4.08 6.29
C GLU A 86 -12.74 -3.77 6.42
N LYS A 87 -13.62 -4.67 5.92
CA LYS A 87 -15.07 -4.47 5.97
C LYS A 87 -15.63 -4.34 7.38
N THR A 88 -15.18 -5.19 8.30
CA THR A 88 -15.65 -5.21 9.70
C THR A 88 -15.31 -3.92 10.44
N TYR A 89 -14.15 -3.34 10.15
CA TYR A 89 -13.69 -2.15 10.88
C TYR A 89 -14.12 -0.81 10.27
N ARG A 90 -14.74 -0.78 9.08
CA ARG A 90 -15.14 0.47 8.40
C ARG A 90 -15.86 1.48 9.29
N GLU A 91 -16.78 1.01 10.13
CA GLU A 91 -17.59 1.86 11.00
C GLU A 91 -17.03 1.97 12.42
N SER A 92 -16.49 0.86 12.95
CA SER A 92 -16.07 0.77 14.35
C SER A 92 -14.64 1.24 14.61
N ASP A 93 -13.76 1.10 13.61
CA ASP A 93 -12.35 1.52 13.66
C ASP A 93 -11.87 1.90 12.24
N PRO A 94 -12.26 3.09 11.74
CA PRO A 94 -11.94 3.52 10.38
C PRO A 94 -10.43 3.56 10.09
N ALA A 95 -9.60 3.84 11.09
CA ALA A 95 -8.14 3.85 10.94
C ALA A 95 -7.60 2.44 10.66
N CYS A 96 -8.05 1.44 11.43
CA CYS A 96 -7.71 0.05 11.14
C CYS A 96 -8.25 -0.41 9.79
N SER A 97 -9.46 0.02 9.40
CA SER A 97 -10.01 -0.28 8.07
C SER A 97 -9.14 0.31 6.95
N ALA A 98 -8.69 1.56 7.09
CA ALA A 98 -7.81 2.21 6.11
C ALA A 98 -6.43 1.54 6.05
N LEU A 99 -5.87 1.11 7.19
CA LEU A 99 -4.63 0.35 7.20
C LEU A 99 -4.80 -1.02 6.52
N ALA A 100 -5.88 -1.75 6.84
CA ALA A 100 -6.18 -3.02 6.19
C ALA A 100 -6.30 -2.85 4.67
N ARG A 101 -7.00 -1.80 4.20
CA ARG A 101 -7.08 -1.46 2.78
C ARG A 101 -5.71 -1.21 2.15
N SER A 102 -4.83 -0.49 2.85
CA SER A 102 -3.46 -0.22 2.39
C SER A 102 -2.63 -1.50 2.31
N VAL A 103 -2.78 -2.40 3.29
CA VAL A 103 -2.09 -3.71 3.31
C VAL A 103 -2.60 -4.66 2.23
N ILE A 104 -3.90 -4.64 1.90
CA ILE A 104 -4.46 -5.43 0.79
C ILE A 104 -3.73 -5.13 -0.52
N CYS A 105 -3.44 -3.86 -0.80
CA CYS A 105 -2.71 -3.45 -1.99
C CYS A 105 -1.30 -4.04 -2.07
N CYS A 106 -0.71 -4.43 -0.94
CA CYS A 106 0.62 -5.03 -0.87
C CYS A 106 0.66 -6.49 -1.35
N PHE A 107 -0.48 -7.10 -1.67
CA PHE A 107 -0.57 -8.47 -2.20
C PHE A 107 -1.01 -8.54 -3.67
N GLY A 108 -1.36 -7.39 -4.27
CA GLY A 108 -1.56 -7.29 -5.71
C GLY A 108 -0.24 -7.48 -6.47
N ASN A 109 -0.31 -7.98 -7.70
CA ASN A 109 0.85 -8.04 -8.58
C ASN A 109 0.53 -7.39 -9.94
N GLU A 110 1.56 -7.28 -10.77
CA GLU A 110 1.48 -6.72 -12.11
C GLU A 110 0.39 -7.38 -12.99
N SER A 111 0.26 -8.71 -12.92
CA SER A 111 -0.79 -9.41 -13.68
C SER A 111 -2.19 -9.08 -13.20
N ASP A 112 -2.38 -8.94 -11.89
CA ASP A 112 -3.67 -8.53 -11.31
C ASP A 112 -4.00 -7.09 -11.73
N TRP A 113 -3.02 -6.20 -11.66
CA TRP A 113 -3.17 -4.80 -12.07
C TRP A 113 -3.58 -4.66 -13.54
N LEU A 114 -2.84 -5.31 -14.44
CA LEU A 114 -3.11 -5.27 -15.87
C LEU A 114 -4.48 -5.88 -16.22
N ARG A 115 -4.92 -6.89 -15.47
CA ARG A 115 -6.24 -7.53 -15.67
C ARG A 115 -7.39 -6.65 -15.19
N ASP A 116 -7.21 -5.95 -14.08
CA ASP A 116 -8.27 -5.16 -13.46
C ASP A 116 -8.59 -3.89 -14.28
N GLY A 117 -7.66 -3.42 -15.12
CA GLY A 117 -7.93 -2.37 -16.11
C GLY A 117 -8.39 -1.06 -15.48
N SER A 118 -7.75 -0.65 -14.38
CA SER A 118 -8.13 0.50 -13.55
C SER A 118 -8.19 1.84 -14.31
N GLY A 119 -7.52 1.93 -15.46
CA GLY A 119 -7.35 3.16 -16.23
C GLY A 119 -6.08 3.94 -15.86
N GLU A 120 -5.42 3.57 -14.77
CA GLU A 120 -4.14 4.13 -14.31
C GLU A 120 -2.97 3.29 -14.85
N GLU A 121 -1.81 3.92 -15.08
CA GLU A 121 -0.62 3.21 -15.57
C GLU A 121 -0.04 2.29 -14.49
N THR A 122 0.04 2.76 -13.24
CA THR A 122 0.55 1.99 -12.09
C THR A 122 -0.33 2.18 -10.84
N PRO A 123 -0.19 1.35 -9.79
CA PRO A 123 -0.98 1.50 -8.56
C PRO A 123 -0.56 2.68 -7.67
N LEU A 124 0.39 3.50 -8.09
CA LEU A 124 1.01 4.54 -7.28
C LEU A 124 -0.01 5.58 -6.77
N PHE A 125 -0.97 5.97 -7.61
CA PHE A 125 -2.06 6.87 -7.20
C PHE A 125 -2.90 6.27 -6.06
N TYR A 126 -3.25 4.98 -6.15
CA TYR A 126 -4.03 4.31 -5.12
C TYR A 126 -3.24 4.14 -3.82
N PHE A 127 -1.94 3.86 -3.90
CA PHE A 127 -1.07 3.80 -2.72
C PHE A 127 -1.09 5.12 -1.95
N TYR A 128 -0.95 6.23 -2.67
CA TYR A 128 -1.02 7.56 -2.10
C TYR A 128 -2.40 7.85 -1.51
N LEU A 129 -3.48 7.59 -2.26
CA LEU A 129 -4.84 7.82 -1.81
C LEU A 129 -5.17 7.06 -0.53
N TYR A 130 -4.82 5.77 -0.46
CA TYR A 130 -5.08 4.95 0.72
C TYR A 130 -4.24 5.38 1.92
N LEU A 131 -2.99 5.78 1.69
CA LEU A 131 -2.15 6.32 2.75
C LEU A 131 -2.70 7.63 3.30
N LYS A 132 -3.14 8.55 2.42
CA LYS A 132 -3.75 9.82 2.83
C LYS A 132 -5.05 9.62 3.61
N ASN A 133 -5.83 8.58 3.28
CA ASN A 133 -7.02 8.21 4.04
C ASN A 133 -6.70 7.59 5.41
N LEU A 134 -5.55 6.92 5.53
CA LEU A 134 -5.06 6.38 6.80
C LEU A 134 -4.54 7.48 7.72
N ASP A 135 -3.66 8.32 7.20
CA ASP A 135 -3.06 9.44 7.91
C ASP A 135 -2.63 10.52 6.90
N PRO A 136 -3.28 11.70 6.88
CA PRO A 136 -2.90 12.80 5.99
C PRO A 136 -1.42 13.21 6.11
N ASP A 137 -0.82 13.10 7.30
CA ASP A 137 0.59 13.46 7.53
C ASP A 137 1.54 12.39 6.97
N ALA A 138 1.07 11.15 6.77
CA ALA A 138 1.86 10.10 6.13
C ALA A 138 2.04 10.31 4.62
N ALA A 139 1.21 11.16 4.00
CA ALA A 139 1.30 11.48 2.58
C ALA A 139 2.64 12.15 2.19
N GLN A 140 3.23 12.96 3.07
CA GLN A 140 4.54 13.54 2.81
C GLN A 140 5.64 12.46 2.80
N VAL A 141 5.55 11.49 3.72
CA VAL A 141 6.51 10.38 3.83
C VAL A 141 6.48 9.51 2.57
N PHE A 142 5.34 9.40 1.90
CA PHE A 142 5.22 8.70 0.62
C PHE A 142 6.13 9.29 -0.45
N PHE A 143 6.02 10.60 -0.70
CA PHE A 143 6.87 11.27 -1.69
C PHE A 143 8.34 11.19 -1.30
N GLU A 144 8.67 11.36 -0.01
CA GLU A 144 10.04 11.21 0.48
C GLU A 144 10.60 9.80 0.30
N HIS A 145 9.77 8.76 0.41
CA HIS A 145 10.19 7.37 0.20
C HIS A 145 10.45 7.11 -1.28
N PHE A 146 9.48 7.40 -2.15
CA PHE A 146 9.56 7.02 -3.56
C PHE A 146 10.50 7.92 -4.37
N ARG A 147 10.66 9.21 -4.05
CA ARG A 147 11.61 10.10 -4.75
C ARG A 147 13.09 9.69 -4.55
N LYS A 148 13.39 8.87 -3.54
CA LYS A 148 14.74 8.35 -3.28
C LYS A 148 15.10 7.13 -4.11
N LEU A 149 14.12 6.50 -4.75
CA LEU A 149 14.29 5.34 -5.64
C LEU A 149 14.58 5.86 -7.04
#